data_AF-A0A1B6M941-F1
#
_entry.id   AF-A0A1B6M941-F1
#
_cell.length_a   1.000
_cell.length_b   1.000
_cell.length_c   1.000
_cell.angle_alpha   90.00
_cell.angle_beta   90.00
_cell.angle_gamma   90.00
#
_symmetry.space_group_name_H-M   'P 1'
#
loop_
_entity.id
_entity.type
_entity.pdbx_description
1 polymer ?
#
loop_
_entity_poly.entity_id
_entity_poly.type
_entity_poly.pdbx_seq_one_letter_code
_entity_poly.pdbx_strand_id
1 'polypeptide(L)'
;FVDFTVYNANINLFCIVKLLFEIPPTGGVLPSIIIHTMRLIDYGTKSVFLLGCIILFVSFFVFYTIEELYEMTYFKWEFIKSFWNFLDVTIIMTCYLVIATSLFQYVTANSVLSTLDGNDHRFANFDQMLYVHAVSNASLAFLVFCAWLKILKYVGINHSMYQLQVTFHLATREMLWYSVIFGTVFLTFAFEGHLLFGDQLEDYNSILGSVWAILRAGVGNFDYISLQSHSPTMGPLFFLLAIFFLSYIFIVLYIAILLHRYTQVRSEISTVPVQMKIGDVLQNWIVDVVATFSITLANRTRNSFNRRKMINKFQDVRLLLLRCGFTELEISMFLAKYEISEDRVMTEEDLHNVM
;
A
#
# COMPACT_ATOMS: atom_id res chain seq x y z
N PHE A 1 1.76 12.14 38.06
CA PHE A 1 1.60 10.87 37.33
C PHE A 1 1.96 9.72 38.26
N VAL A 2 1.49 8.51 37.97
CA VAL A 2 1.85 7.27 38.66
C VAL A 2 2.45 6.33 37.61
N ASP A 3 3.63 5.78 37.90
CA ASP A 3 4.36 4.90 37.00
C ASP A 3 4.74 3.61 37.72
N PHE A 4 4.44 2.47 37.10
CA PHE A 4 4.82 1.16 37.62
C PHE A 4 4.95 0.14 36.49
N THR A 5 5.73 -0.91 36.77
CA THR A 5 6.00 -1.98 35.82
C THR A 5 5.64 -3.33 36.42
N VAL A 6 4.98 -4.17 35.63
CA VAL A 6 4.59 -5.53 36.00
C VAL A 6 5.25 -6.52 35.03
N TYR A 7 5.83 -7.59 35.57
CA TYR A 7 6.42 -8.67 34.76
C TYR A 7 5.55 -9.93 34.84
N ASN A 8 5.23 -10.51 33.68
CA ASN A 8 4.54 -11.79 33.58
C ASN A 8 5.52 -12.88 33.16
N ALA A 9 5.88 -13.75 34.11
CA ALA A 9 6.85 -14.83 33.91
C ALA A 9 6.37 -15.95 32.95
N ASN A 10 5.06 -16.18 32.84
CA ASN A 10 4.52 -17.28 32.01
C ASN A 10 4.71 -17.02 30.51
N ILE A 11 4.63 -15.76 30.09
CA ILE A 11 4.73 -15.32 28.68
C ILE A 11 5.95 -14.43 28.42
N ASN A 12 6.77 -14.22 29.47
CA ASN A 12 7.99 -13.41 29.45
C ASN A 12 7.77 -12.02 28.83
N LEU A 13 6.79 -11.29 29.39
CA LEU A 13 6.40 -9.95 28.94
C LEU A 13 6.42 -8.98 30.11
N PHE A 14 7.03 -7.82 29.88
CA PHE A 14 6.95 -6.67 30.76
C PHE A 14 5.79 -5.78 30.30
N CYS A 15 5.03 -5.27 31.25
CA CYS A 15 3.96 -4.31 31.07
C CYS A 15 4.31 -3.05 31.86
N ILE A 16 4.51 -1.92 31.17
CA ILE A 16 4.80 -0.62 31.74
C ILE A 16 3.52 0.20 31.69
N VAL A 17 3.09 0.71 32.85
CA VAL A 17 1.82 1.43 33.00
C VAL A 17 2.10 2.82 33.54
N LYS A 18 1.66 3.84 32.78
CA LYS A 18 1.71 5.24 33.18
C LYS A 18 0.31 5.81 33.28
N LEU A 19 -0.02 6.32 34.46
CA LEU A 19 -1.26 7.06 34.73
C LEU A 19 -0.91 8.53 34.86
N LEU A 20 -1.38 9.35 33.94
CA LEU A 20 -1.18 10.78 33.93
C LEU A 20 -2.48 11.48 34.34
N PHE A 21 -2.35 12.46 35.23
CA PHE A 21 -3.46 13.30 35.69
C PHE A 21 -3.04 14.74 35.44
N GLU A 22 -3.56 15.35 34.38
CA GLU A 22 -3.27 16.74 34.04
C GLU A 22 -4.28 17.66 34.73
N ILE A 23 -3.79 18.68 35.41
CA ILE A 23 -4.63 19.66 36.12
C ILE A 23 -4.48 20.99 35.38
N PRO A 24 -5.38 21.31 34.42
CA PRO A 24 -5.36 22.60 33.77
C PRO A 24 -5.61 23.75 34.77
N PRO A 25 -5.19 24.99 34.46
CA PRO A 25 -5.40 26.16 35.32
C PRO A 25 -6.89 26.49 35.55
N THR A 26 -7.79 25.90 34.77
CA THR A 26 -9.25 25.96 34.95
C THR A 26 -9.76 25.09 36.11
N GLY A 27 -8.90 24.27 36.72
CA GLY A 27 -9.22 23.50 37.93
C GLY A 27 -9.82 22.11 37.70
N GLY A 28 -9.94 21.67 36.43
CA GLY A 28 -10.34 20.28 36.10
C GLY A 28 -9.22 19.26 36.32
N VAL A 29 -9.53 17.97 36.20
CA VAL A 29 -8.54 16.88 36.14
C VAL A 29 -8.79 16.06 34.87
N LEU A 30 -7.78 15.98 34.00
CA LEU A 30 -7.80 15.21 32.75
C LEU A 30 -6.95 13.94 32.94
N PRO A 31 -7.57 12.77 33.19
CA PRO A 31 -6.85 11.52 33.31
C PRO A 31 -6.49 10.94 31.94
N SER A 32 -5.27 10.46 31.78
CA SER A 32 -4.84 9.68 30.62
C SER A 32 -4.01 8.46 31.06
N ILE A 33 -4.19 7.36 30.33
CA ILE A 33 -3.58 6.06 30.65
C ILE A 33 -2.76 5.61 29.44
N ILE A 34 -1.51 5.25 29.70
CA ILE A 34 -0.58 4.76 28.69
C ILE A 34 -0.08 3.39 29.15
N ILE A 35 -0.34 2.35 28.35
CA ILE A 35 0.05 0.98 28.64
C ILE A 35 0.90 0.46 27.49
N HIS A 36 2.09 -0.02 27.80
CA HIS A 36 2.99 -0.61 26.82
C HIS A 36 3.50 -1.96 27.25
N THR A 37 3.53 -2.90 26.32
CA THR A 37 4.04 -4.25 26.54
C THR A 37 5.30 -4.47 25.71
N MET A 38 6.30 -5.11 26.31
CA MET A 38 7.59 -5.39 25.64
C MET A 38 8.22 -6.67 26.19
N ARG A 39 8.96 -7.38 25.32
CA ARG A 39 9.80 -8.53 25.71
C ARG A 39 11.24 -8.03 25.84
N LEU A 40 11.76 -8.00 27.07
CA LEU A 40 13.15 -7.59 27.33
C LEU A 40 14.12 -8.76 27.28
N ILE A 41 13.70 -9.88 27.86
CA ILE A 41 14.55 -11.03 28.09
C ILE A 41 14.21 -12.04 27.01
N ASP A 42 15.12 -12.32 26.07
CA ASP A 42 14.88 -13.34 25.04
C ASP A 42 15.61 -14.65 25.42
N TYR A 43 15.16 -15.32 26.48
CA TYR A 43 15.60 -16.68 26.81
C TYR A 43 14.79 -17.72 26.01
N GLY A 44 15.20 -17.95 24.76
CA GLY A 44 15.32 -19.31 24.23
C GLY A 44 14.19 -19.94 23.38
N THR A 45 14.65 -20.96 22.65
CA THR A 45 13.96 -22.08 21.95
C THR A 45 13.42 -21.88 20.53
N LYS A 46 13.00 -20.69 20.08
CA LYS A 46 12.70 -20.43 18.65
C LYS A 46 13.88 -19.83 17.87
N SER A 47 15.07 -19.89 18.47
CA SER A 47 16.26 -19.15 18.03
C SER A 47 16.75 -19.55 16.63
N VAL A 48 16.70 -20.83 16.25
CA VAL A 48 17.28 -21.24 14.94
C VAL A 48 16.46 -20.73 13.75
N PHE A 49 15.13 -20.83 13.80
CA PHE A 49 14.27 -20.30 12.74
C PHE A 49 14.35 -18.77 12.68
N LEU A 50 14.26 -18.11 13.84
CA LEU A 50 14.35 -16.65 13.92
C LEU A 50 15.72 -16.16 13.44
N LEU A 51 16.80 -16.83 13.84
CA LEU A 51 18.16 -16.53 13.37
C LEU A 51 18.27 -16.70 11.85
N GLY A 52 17.68 -17.77 11.30
CA GLY A 52 17.59 -17.96 9.85
C GLY A 52 16.88 -16.81 9.15
N CYS A 53 15.74 -16.34 9.69
CA CYS A 53 15.03 -15.17 9.17
C CYS A 53 15.86 -13.89 9.26
N ILE A 54 16.60 -13.68 10.35
CA ILE A 54 17.48 -12.53 10.53
C ILE A 54 18.62 -12.55 9.50
N ILE A 55 19.28 -13.70 9.32
CA ILE A 55 20.36 -13.84 8.33
C ILE A 55 19.84 -13.57 6.92
N LEU A 56 18.66 -14.12 6.58
CA LEU A 56 18.01 -13.89 5.29
C LEU A 56 17.65 -12.41 5.10
N PHE A 57 17.10 -11.76 6.13
CA PHE A 57 16.76 -10.34 6.09
C PHE A 57 18.00 -9.47 5.85
N VAL A 58 19.09 -9.71 6.61
CA VAL A 58 20.36 -9.00 6.45
C VAL A 58 20.95 -9.25 5.06
N SER A 59 20.87 -10.47 4.53
CA SER A 59 21.35 -10.78 3.18
C SER A 59 20.57 -10.01 2.12
N PHE A 60 19.23 -9.95 2.20
CA PHE A 60 18.43 -9.15 1.26
C PHE A 60 18.72 -7.67 1.40
N PHE A 61 18.86 -7.18 2.62
CA PHE A 61 19.17 -5.77 2.89
C PHE A 61 20.50 -5.35 2.24
N VAL A 62 21.56 -6.14 2.42
CA VAL A 62 22.87 -5.86 1.80
C VAL A 62 22.78 -5.91 0.27
N PHE A 63 22.08 -6.92 -0.27
CA PHE A 63 21.87 -7.05 -1.72
C PHE A 63 21.18 -5.81 -2.31
N TYR A 64 20.02 -5.41 -1.77
CA TYR A 64 19.26 -4.26 -2.26
C TYR A 64 20.01 -2.94 -2.05
N THR A 65 20.79 -2.81 -0.98
CA THR A 65 21.65 -1.64 -0.77
C THR A 65 22.67 -1.49 -1.90
N ILE A 66 23.32 -2.59 -2.30
CA ILE A 66 24.33 -2.57 -3.38
C ILE A 66 23.67 -2.26 -4.73
N GLU A 67 22.53 -2.90 -5.02
CA GLU A 67 21.74 -2.67 -6.23
C GLU A 67 21.34 -1.19 -6.35
N GLU A 68 20.75 -0.61 -5.30
CA GLU A 68 20.29 0.77 -5.31
C GLU A 68 21.44 1.77 -5.43
N LEU A 69 22.56 1.53 -4.75
CA LEU A 69 23.75 2.36 -4.87
C LEU A 69 24.30 2.33 -6.31
N TYR A 70 24.30 1.16 -6.95
CA TYR A 70 24.72 1.03 -8.34
C TYR A 70 23.81 1.84 -9.26
N GLU A 71 22.49 1.69 -9.16
CA GLU A 71 21.52 2.45 -9.97
C GLU A 71 21.63 3.96 -9.73
N MET A 72 21.83 4.39 -8.49
CA MET A 72 21.99 5.79 -8.13
C MET A 72 23.26 6.40 -8.76
N THR A 73 24.36 5.66 -8.80
CA THR A 73 25.59 6.15 -9.46
C THR A 73 25.44 6.30 -10.96
N TYR A 74 24.63 5.45 -11.60
CA TYR A 74 24.40 5.48 -13.04
C TYR A 74 23.39 6.57 -13.46
N PHE A 75 22.21 6.62 -12.82
CA PHE A 75 21.10 7.52 -13.20
C PHE A 75 21.09 8.88 -12.47
N LYS A 76 21.88 9.03 -11.41
CA LYS A 76 22.04 10.28 -10.62
C LYS A 76 20.70 10.95 -10.26
N TRP A 77 20.40 12.10 -10.86
CA TRP A 77 19.23 12.93 -10.54
C TRP A 77 17.95 12.46 -11.24
N GLU A 78 18.06 11.75 -12.36
CA GLU A 78 16.89 11.20 -13.04
C GLU A 78 16.27 10.04 -12.26
N PHE A 79 17.10 9.39 -11.43
CA PHE A 79 16.69 8.31 -10.54
C PHE A 79 15.54 8.71 -9.58
N ILE A 80 15.66 9.88 -8.94
CA ILE A 80 14.71 10.33 -7.91
C ILE A 80 13.38 10.79 -8.50
N LYS A 81 13.32 11.07 -9.81
CA LYS A 81 12.06 11.49 -10.47
C LYS A 81 11.04 10.36 -10.58
N SER A 82 11.49 9.10 -10.56
CA SER A 82 10.61 7.94 -10.58
C SER A 82 10.05 7.67 -9.19
N PHE A 83 8.71 7.67 -9.06
CA PHE A 83 8.01 7.34 -7.81
C PHE A 83 8.48 6.00 -7.21
N TRP A 84 8.72 4.99 -8.06
CA TRP A 84 9.10 3.65 -7.61
C TRP A 84 10.52 3.60 -7.05
N ASN A 85 11.43 4.38 -7.61
CA ASN A 85 12.82 4.44 -7.16
C ASN A 85 12.92 5.26 -5.87
N PHE A 86 12.15 6.34 -5.76
CA PHE A 86 11.99 7.07 -4.50
C PHE A 86 11.46 6.15 -3.38
N LEU A 87 10.50 5.28 -3.69
CA LEU A 87 9.99 4.28 -2.73
C LEU A 87 11.08 3.27 -2.31
N ASP A 88 11.94 2.84 -3.23
CA ASP A 88 13.05 1.92 -2.93
C ASP A 88 14.09 2.55 -2.00
N VAL A 89 14.53 3.76 -2.28
CA VAL A 89 15.37 4.55 -1.37
C VAL A 89 14.71 4.71 0.00
N THR A 90 13.41 5.01 0.05
CA THR A 90 12.67 5.18 1.31
C THR A 90 12.64 3.88 2.13
N ILE A 91 12.46 2.73 1.48
CA ILE A 91 12.50 1.41 2.13
C ILE A 91 13.89 1.17 2.72
N ILE A 92 14.96 1.40 1.94
CA ILE A 92 16.34 1.18 2.39
C ILE A 92 16.69 2.12 3.57
N MET A 93 16.34 3.40 3.48
CA MET A 93 16.55 4.36 4.56
C MET A 93 15.80 3.98 5.84
N THR A 94 14.56 3.49 5.71
CA THR A 94 13.78 3.00 6.85
C THR A 94 14.40 1.73 7.44
N CYS A 95 14.94 0.81 6.62
CA CYS A 95 15.69 -0.35 7.10
C CYS A 95 16.91 0.05 7.94
N TYR A 96 17.70 1.04 7.49
CA TYR A 96 18.82 1.56 8.28
C TYR A 96 18.36 2.12 9.63
N LEU A 97 17.24 2.86 9.63
CA LEU A 97 16.66 3.41 10.86
C LEU A 97 16.23 2.29 11.82
N VAL A 98 15.54 1.26 11.33
CA VAL A 98 15.11 0.09 12.12
C VAL A 98 16.32 -0.63 12.74
N ILE A 99 17.40 -0.84 11.98
CA ILE A 99 18.62 -1.48 12.48
C ILE A 99 19.26 -0.60 13.58
N ALA A 100 19.38 0.71 13.36
CA ALA A 100 19.94 1.64 14.32
C ALA A 100 19.13 1.69 15.62
N THR A 101 17.80 1.77 15.55
CA THR A 101 16.92 1.78 16.73
C THR A 101 16.93 0.43 17.45
N SER A 102 17.04 -0.68 16.72
CA SER A 102 17.15 -2.02 17.32
C SER A 102 18.46 -2.20 18.11
N LEU A 103 19.58 -1.73 17.58
CA LEU A 103 20.86 -1.72 18.29
C LEU A 103 20.80 -0.85 19.55
N PHE A 104 20.21 0.35 19.44
CA PHE A 104 20.05 1.25 20.59
C PHE A 104 19.10 0.66 21.65
N GLN A 105 18.04 -0.03 21.22
CA GLN A 105 17.13 -0.75 22.10
C GLN A 105 17.87 -1.88 22.84
N TYR A 106 18.72 -2.65 22.16
CA TYR A 106 19.52 -3.71 22.78
C TYR A 106 20.45 -3.17 23.87
N VAL A 107 21.18 -2.08 23.58
CA VAL A 107 22.07 -1.42 24.56
C VAL A 107 21.28 -0.91 25.77
N THR A 108 20.14 -0.24 25.52
CA THR A 108 19.30 0.31 26.59
C THR A 108 18.69 -0.81 27.44
N ALA A 109 18.20 -1.90 26.82
CA ALA A 109 17.63 -3.04 27.51
C ALA A 109 18.63 -3.70 28.46
N ASN A 110 19.87 -3.93 28.01
CA ASN A 110 20.93 -4.48 28.86
C ASN A 110 21.27 -3.56 30.05
N SER A 111 21.28 -2.24 29.81
CA SER A 111 21.53 -1.26 30.89
C SER A 111 20.42 -1.31 31.95
N VAL A 112 19.16 -1.42 31.54
CA VAL A 112 18.01 -1.50 32.46
C VAL A 112 17.99 -2.84 33.18
N LEU A 113 18.24 -3.95 32.48
CA LEU A 113 18.26 -5.28 33.08
C LEU A 113 19.34 -5.42 34.15
N SER A 114 20.54 -4.87 33.91
CA SER A 114 21.62 -4.89 34.92
C SER A 114 21.29 -4.08 36.19
N THR A 115 20.39 -3.08 36.11
CA THR A 115 19.89 -2.40 37.31
C THR A 115 18.88 -3.22 38.12
N LEU A 116 18.22 -4.19 37.47
CA LEU A 116 17.23 -5.09 38.09
C LEU A 116 17.89 -6.35 38.68
N ASP A 117 19.03 -6.78 38.14
CA ASP A 117 19.77 -7.97 38.60
C ASP A 117 20.47 -7.75 39.95
N GLY A 118 20.74 -6.50 40.33
CA GLY A 118 21.15 -6.14 41.69
C GLY A 118 19.94 -6.19 42.61
N ASN A 119 20.06 -6.89 43.74
CA ASN A 119 19.02 -7.10 44.77
C ASN A 119 18.60 -5.81 45.51
N ASP A 120 18.45 -4.72 44.77
CA ASP A 120 18.16 -3.36 45.23
C ASP A 120 16.69 -3.08 44.90
N HIS A 121 15.87 -2.76 45.90
CA HIS A 121 14.44 -2.46 45.72
C HIS A 121 14.18 -1.10 45.05
N ARG A 122 15.03 -0.72 44.08
CA ARG A 122 14.96 0.54 43.36
C ARG A 122 14.08 0.38 42.13
N PHE A 123 13.29 1.42 41.87
CA PHE A 123 12.51 1.51 40.65
C PHE A 123 13.45 1.67 39.44
N ALA A 124 13.34 0.77 38.47
CA ALA A 124 14.04 0.90 37.20
C ALA A 124 13.24 1.82 36.27
N ASN A 125 13.91 2.82 35.69
CA ASN A 125 13.28 3.74 34.76
C ASN A 125 13.26 3.16 33.34
N PHE A 126 12.07 2.92 32.78
CA PHE A 126 11.89 2.36 31.43
C PHE A 126 11.57 3.42 30.37
N ASP A 127 11.59 4.71 30.69
CA ASP A 127 11.10 5.79 29.81
C ASP A 127 11.89 5.89 28.51
N GLN A 128 13.20 5.89 28.62
CA GLN A 128 14.09 5.93 27.47
C GLN A 128 13.92 4.67 26.61
N MET A 129 13.81 3.51 27.25
CA MET A 129 13.59 2.24 26.55
C MET A 129 12.25 2.26 25.80
N LEU A 130 11.21 2.78 26.44
CA LEU A 130 9.87 2.84 25.88
C LEU A 130 9.81 3.77 24.66
N TYR A 131 10.46 4.94 24.74
CA TYR A 131 10.55 5.85 23.61
C TYR A 131 11.23 5.19 22.40
N VAL A 132 12.37 4.53 22.62
CA VAL A 132 13.10 3.82 21.56
C VAL A 132 12.28 2.69 20.97
N HIS A 133 11.57 1.92 21.81
CA HIS A 133 10.68 0.87 21.36
C HIS A 133 9.52 1.42 20.51
N ALA A 134 8.92 2.54 20.92
CA ALA A 134 7.84 3.18 20.17
C ALA A 134 8.31 3.64 18.78
N VAL A 135 9.49 4.28 18.70
CA VAL A 135 10.09 4.70 17.42
C VAL A 135 10.45 3.48 16.57
N SER A 136 11.04 2.44 17.15
CA SER A 136 11.38 1.19 16.46
C SER A 136 10.13 0.53 15.87
N ASN A 137 9.07 0.37 16.66
CA ASN A 137 7.82 -0.24 16.21
C ASN A 137 7.13 0.61 15.12
N ALA A 138 7.11 1.94 15.26
CA ALA A 138 6.57 2.84 14.23
C ALA A 138 7.35 2.73 12.92
N SER A 139 8.69 2.69 12.99
CA SER A 139 9.54 2.54 11.81
C SER A 139 9.39 1.18 11.13
N LEU A 140 9.24 0.10 11.90
CA LEU A 140 8.97 -1.24 11.38
C LEU A 140 7.61 -1.29 10.69
N ALA A 141 6.57 -0.71 11.28
CA ALA A 141 5.24 -0.63 10.68
C ALA A 141 5.27 0.16 9.37
N PHE A 142 6.00 1.27 9.33
CA PHE A 142 6.21 2.06 8.12
C PHE A 142 6.96 1.28 7.03
N LEU A 143 8.02 0.55 7.39
CA LEU A 143 8.76 -0.32 6.48
C LEU A 143 7.85 -1.37 5.82
N VAL A 144 7.04 -2.06 6.64
CA VAL A 144 6.09 -3.07 6.16
C VAL A 144 5.05 -2.44 5.24
N PHE A 145 4.53 -1.27 5.58
CA PHE A 145 3.61 -0.51 4.73
C PHE A 145 4.23 -0.17 3.37
N CYS A 146 5.46 0.37 3.34
CA CYS A 146 6.16 0.66 2.09
C CYS A 146 6.43 -0.60 1.26
N ALA A 147 6.78 -1.72 1.90
CA ALA A 147 6.95 -3.01 1.21
C ALA A 147 5.64 -3.49 0.58
N TRP A 148 4.50 -3.34 1.27
CA TRP A 148 3.19 -3.63 0.68
C TRP A 148 2.83 -2.70 -0.47
N LEU A 149 3.14 -1.41 -0.38
CA LEU A 149 2.97 -0.48 -1.50
C LEU A 149 3.84 -0.88 -2.69
N LYS A 150 5.06 -1.39 -2.46
CA LYS A 150 5.95 -1.82 -3.54
C LYS A 150 5.36 -2.94 -4.38
N ILE A 151 4.56 -3.82 -3.78
CA ILE A 151 3.85 -4.89 -4.50
C ILE A 151 2.99 -4.32 -5.63
N LEU A 152 2.41 -3.11 -5.47
CA LEU A 152 1.62 -2.47 -6.52
C LEU A 152 2.40 -2.29 -7.82
N LYS A 153 3.73 -2.07 -7.79
CA LYS A 153 4.57 -2.00 -9.01
C LYS A 153 4.42 -3.27 -9.86
N TYR A 154 4.34 -4.42 -9.21
CA TYR A 154 4.30 -5.74 -9.87
C TYR A 154 2.88 -6.26 -10.10
N VAL A 155 1.84 -5.59 -9.59
CA VAL A 155 0.45 -5.93 -9.93
C VAL A 155 0.12 -5.56 -11.39
N GLY A 156 0.88 -4.62 -11.97
CA GLY A 156 0.73 -4.15 -13.35
C GLY A 156 1.06 -5.19 -14.43
N ILE A 157 1.45 -6.41 -14.07
CA ILE A 157 1.75 -7.45 -15.07
C ILE A 157 0.45 -7.90 -15.78
N ASN A 158 -0.73 -7.76 -15.15
CA ASN A 158 -2.02 -7.98 -15.81
C ASN A 158 -2.45 -6.74 -16.61
N HIS A 159 -2.85 -6.93 -17.87
CA HIS A 159 -3.28 -5.85 -18.78
C HIS A 159 -4.33 -4.92 -18.15
N SER A 160 -5.38 -5.45 -17.52
CA SER A 160 -6.41 -4.63 -16.88
C SER A 160 -5.87 -3.79 -15.71
N MET A 161 -4.91 -4.32 -14.96
CA MET A 161 -4.28 -3.61 -13.84
C MET A 161 -3.27 -2.57 -14.32
N TYR A 162 -2.52 -2.88 -15.39
CA TYR A 162 -1.65 -1.91 -16.05
C TYR A 162 -2.43 -0.69 -16.55
N GLN A 163 -3.58 -0.90 -17.20
CA GLN A 163 -4.46 0.18 -17.64
C GLN A 163 -4.87 1.09 -16.47
N LEU A 164 -5.21 0.53 -15.32
CA LEU A 164 -5.53 1.31 -14.12
C LEU A 164 -4.30 2.11 -13.63
N GLN A 165 -3.12 1.49 -13.56
CA GLN A 165 -1.90 2.16 -13.12
C GLN A 165 -1.50 3.34 -14.02
N VAL A 166 -1.56 3.16 -15.34
CA VAL A 166 -1.29 4.23 -16.30
C VAL A 166 -2.32 5.34 -16.17
N THR A 167 -3.59 4.99 -15.99
CA THR A 167 -4.67 5.96 -15.75
C THR A 167 -4.39 6.81 -14.50
N PHE A 168 -4.03 6.18 -13.38
CA PHE A 168 -3.68 6.89 -12.15
C PHE A 168 -2.45 7.78 -12.34
N HIS A 169 -1.41 7.28 -13.00
CA HIS A 169 -0.19 8.05 -13.25
C HIS A 169 -0.48 9.32 -14.07
N LEU A 170 -1.25 9.20 -15.15
CA LEU A 170 -1.62 10.34 -15.99
C LEU A 170 -2.59 11.30 -15.30
N ALA A 171 -3.52 10.78 -14.48
CA ALA A 171 -4.46 11.60 -13.70
C ALA A 171 -3.80 12.34 -12.53
N THR A 172 -2.66 11.86 -12.03
CA THR A 172 -2.00 12.37 -10.81
C THR A 172 -1.79 13.89 -10.86
N ARG A 173 -1.33 14.45 -11.98
CA ARG A 173 -1.07 15.89 -12.08
C ARG A 173 -2.34 16.73 -11.93
N GLU A 174 -3.44 16.31 -12.55
CA GLU A 174 -4.72 17.03 -12.47
C GLU A 174 -5.38 16.84 -11.11
N MET A 175 -5.31 15.63 -10.57
CA MET A 175 -5.76 15.32 -9.22
C MET A 175 -5.01 16.15 -8.18
N LEU A 176 -3.69 16.37 -8.33
CA LEU A 176 -2.90 17.20 -7.40
C LEU A 176 -3.35 18.66 -7.41
N TRP A 177 -3.56 19.27 -8.58
CA TRP A 177 -4.08 20.64 -8.66
C TRP A 177 -5.47 20.75 -8.06
N TYR A 178 -6.33 19.75 -8.30
CA TYR A 178 -7.63 19.72 -7.68
C TYR A 178 -7.56 19.52 -6.16
N SER A 179 -6.65 18.68 -5.65
CA SER A 179 -6.38 18.52 -4.22
C SER A 179 -6.03 19.84 -3.55
N VAL A 180 -5.26 20.71 -4.23
CA VAL A 180 -4.89 22.03 -3.70
C VAL A 180 -6.12 22.92 -3.58
N ILE A 181 -6.95 23.01 -4.62
CA ILE A 181 -8.20 23.80 -4.61
C ILE A 181 -9.12 23.29 -3.51
N PHE A 182 -9.36 21.97 -3.47
CA PHE A 182 -10.16 21.35 -2.43
C PHE A 182 -9.58 21.60 -1.02
N GLY A 183 -8.26 21.47 -0.86
CA GLY A 183 -7.57 21.70 0.41
C GLY A 183 -7.78 23.11 0.94
N THR A 184 -7.83 24.13 0.07
CA THR A 184 -8.14 25.50 0.50
C THR A 184 -9.56 25.63 1.05
N VAL A 185 -10.57 25.09 0.34
CA VAL A 185 -11.97 25.10 0.77
C VAL A 185 -12.15 24.32 2.07
N PHE A 186 -11.52 23.15 2.16
CA PHE A 186 -11.51 22.31 3.35
C PHE A 186 -10.93 23.04 4.57
N LEU A 187 -9.79 23.72 4.41
CA LEU A 187 -9.18 24.50 5.48
C LEU A 187 -10.04 25.71 5.86
N THR A 188 -10.71 26.36 4.90
CA THR A 188 -11.64 27.46 5.19
C THR A 188 -12.77 26.99 6.11
N PHE A 189 -13.40 25.86 5.82
CA PHE A 189 -14.41 25.29 6.71
C PHE A 189 -13.83 24.90 8.08
N ALA A 190 -12.57 24.43 8.15
CA ALA A 190 -11.91 24.11 9.42
C ALA A 190 -11.68 25.35 10.28
N PHE A 191 -11.23 26.45 9.67
CA PHE A 191 -11.08 27.72 10.38
C PHE A 191 -12.42 28.29 10.79
N GLU A 192 -13.43 28.26 9.92
CA GLU A 192 -14.77 28.71 10.24
C GLU A 192 -15.39 27.89 11.38
N GLY A 193 -15.25 26.56 11.35
CA GLY A 193 -15.73 25.68 12.41
C GLY A 193 -15.06 25.96 13.76
N HIS A 194 -13.74 26.19 13.76
CA HIS A 194 -13.02 26.60 14.97
C HIS A 194 -13.52 27.95 15.52
N LEU A 195 -13.73 28.93 14.64
CA LEU A 195 -14.18 30.27 15.04
C LEU A 195 -15.63 30.29 15.53
N LEU A 196 -16.52 29.50 14.91
CA LEU A 196 -17.94 29.46 15.27
C LEU A 196 -18.20 28.58 16.49
N PHE A 197 -17.53 27.43 16.61
CA PHE A 197 -17.88 26.38 17.58
C PHE A 197 -16.77 26.03 18.57
N GLY A 198 -15.57 26.59 18.43
CA GLY A 198 -14.39 26.15 19.19
C GLY A 198 -14.44 26.43 20.69
N ASP A 199 -15.25 27.38 21.15
CA ASP A 199 -15.42 27.67 22.58
C ASP A 199 -16.28 26.63 23.31
N GLN A 200 -17.18 25.94 22.60
CA GLN A 200 -18.21 25.11 23.22
C GLN A 200 -18.20 23.65 22.79
N LEU A 201 -17.65 23.33 21.62
CA LEU A 201 -17.54 21.96 21.14
C LEU A 201 -16.09 21.47 21.24
N GLU A 202 -15.90 20.36 21.95
CA GLU A 202 -14.58 19.71 22.10
C GLU A 202 -13.95 19.37 20.75
N ASP A 203 -14.78 18.98 19.78
CA ASP A 203 -14.36 18.66 18.41
C ASP A 203 -13.73 19.84 17.66
N TYR A 204 -14.13 21.06 17.99
CA TYR A 204 -13.68 22.27 17.30
C TYR A 204 -12.75 23.13 18.17
N ASN A 205 -12.35 22.65 19.35
CA ASN A 205 -11.57 23.42 20.34
C ASN A 205 -10.18 23.86 19.86
N SER A 206 -9.66 23.21 18.83
CA SER A 206 -8.35 23.46 18.24
C SER A 206 -8.49 23.42 16.72
N ILE A 207 -7.60 24.11 16.01
CA ILE A 207 -7.58 24.10 14.54
C ILE A 207 -7.40 22.67 14.02
N LEU A 208 -6.50 21.90 14.64
CA LEU A 208 -6.27 20.51 14.27
C LEU A 208 -7.48 19.62 14.60
N GLY A 209 -8.13 19.83 15.75
CA GLY A 209 -9.40 19.19 16.10
C GLY A 209 -10.48 19.46 15.06
N SER A 210 -10.63 20.72 14.64
CA SER A 210 -11.60 21.16 13.62
C SER A 210 -11.33 20.51 12.26
N VAL A 211 -10.06 20.41 11.86
CA VAL A 211 -9.65 19.65 10.66
C VAL A 211 -10.13 18.20 10.77
N TRP A 212 -9.91 17.52 11.90
CA TRP A 212 -10.38 16.15 12.11
C TRP A 212 -11.91 16.05 12.10
N ALA A 213 -12.61 16.97 12.77
CA ALA A 213 -14.06 16.99 12.82
C ALA A 213 -14.67 17.09 11.41
N ILE A 214 -14.10 17.93 10.55
CA ILE A 214 -14.57 18.11 9.18
C ILE A 214 -14.22 16.92 8.28
N LEU A 215 -13.05 16.30 8.49
CA LEU A 215 -12.67 15.05 7.82
C LEU A 215 -13.67 13.93 8.17
N ARG A 216 -14.04 13.81 9.46
CA ARG A 216 -15.08 12.87 9.91
C ARG A 216 -16.44 13.20 9.31
N ALA A 217 -16.81 14.48 9.24
CA ALA A 217 -18.06 14.92 8.63
C ALA A 217 -18.13 14.54 7.14
N GLY A 218 -17.03 14.66 6.40
CA GLY A 218 -16.95 14.24 4.99
C GLY A 218 -17.20 12.74 4.76
N VAL A 219 -16.82 11.90 5.73
CA VAL A 219 -17.09 10.44 5.75
C VAL A 219 -18.53 10.12 6.19
N GLY A 220 -19.23 11.09 6.80
CA GLY A 220 -20.60 10.93 7.31
C GLY A 220 -20.69 10.71 8.82
N ASN A 221 -19.60 10.88 9.57
CA ASN A 221 -19.59 10.84 11.03
C ASN A 221 -19.52 12.26 11.60
N PHE A 222 -20.64 12.77 12.11
CA PHE A 222 -20.75 14.13 12.65
C PHE A 222 -21.81 14.20 13.75
N ASP A 223 -21.60 15.08 14.73
CA ASP A 223 -22.59 15.38 15.75
C ASP A 223 -23.39 16.64 15.39
N TYR A 224 -24.43 16.44 14.57
CA TYR A 224 -25.31 17.51 14.13
C TYR A 224 -26.13 18.10 15.28
N ILE A 225 -26.47 17.29 16.29
CA ILE A 225 -27.33 17.71 17.40
C ILE A 225 -26.59 18.75 18.25
N SER A 226 -25.32 18.51 18.54
CA SER A 226 -24.46 19.46 19.24
C SER A 226 -24.24 20.75 18.44
N LEU A 227 -24.10 20.67 17.10
CA LEU A 227 -24.02 21.87 16.26
C LEU A 227 -25.30 22.72 16.26
N GLN A 228 -26.46 22.08 16.11
CA GLN A 228 -27.75 22.77 16.03
C GLN A 228 -28.16 23.36 17.37
N SER A 229 -27.91 22.65 18.47
CA SER A 229 -28.23 23.13 19.82
C SER A 229 -27.44 24.37 20.20
N HIS A 230 -26.19 24.48 19.75
CA HIS A 230 -25.35 25.65 20.01
C HIS A 230 -25.76 26.87 19.15
N SER A 231 -25.88 26.69 17.83
CA SER A 231 -26.34 27.73 16.92
C SER A 231 -27.47 27.22 16.04
N PRO A 232 -28.73 27.53 16.37
CA PRO A 232 -29.90 27.04 15.63
C PRO A 232 -29.93 27.44 14.15
N THR A 233 -29.23 28.51 13.78
CA THR A 233 -29.19 29.02 12.40
C THR A 233 -27.85 28.75 11.72
N MET A 234 -26.72 29.09 12.36
CA MET A 234 -25.40 28.91 11.73
C MET A 234 -24.94 27.45 11.74
N GLY A 235 -25.32 26.66 12.75
CA GLY A 235 -24.99 25.24 12.84
C GLY A 235 -25.51 24.45 11.63
N PRO A 236 -26.82 24.47 11.35
CA PRO A 236 -27.37 23.79 10.18
C PRO A 236 -26.85 24.32 8.84
N LEU A 237 -26.63 25.63 8.72
CA LEU A 237 -26.12 26.24 7.50
C LEU A 237 -24.67 25.82 7.22
N PHE A 238 -23.79 25.93 8.21
CA PHE A 238 -22.41 25.46 8.14
C PHE A 238 -22.37 23.98 7.78
N PHE A 239 -23.17 23.17 8.46
CA PHE A 239 -23.22 21.74 8.24
C PHE A 239 -23.66 21.35 6.83
N LEU A 240 -24.73 21.97 6.33
CA LEU A 240 -25.25 21.73 4.97
C LEU A 240 -24.22 22.10 3.91
N LEU A 241 -23.59 23.27 4.05
CA LEU A 241 -22.56 23.73 3.13
C LEU A 241 -21.32 22.83 3.18
N ALA A 242 -20.86 22.46 4.38
CA ALA A 242 -19.71 21.58 4.57
C ALA A 242 -19.94 20.23 3.88
N ILE A 243 -21.08 19.55 4.09
CA ILE A 243 -21.37 18.28 3.42
C ILE A 243 -21.48 18.45 1.90
N PHE A 244 -22.14 19.50 1.43
CA PHE A 244 -22.29 19.73 -0.01
C PHE A 244 -20.93 19.89 -0.71
N PHE A 245 -20.02 20.70 -0.15
CA PHE A 245 -18.69 20.89 -0.73
C PHE A 245 -17.78 19.66 -0.53
N LEU A 246 -17.80 19.05 0.66
CA LEU A 246 -16.83 18.01 1.04
C LEU A 246 -17.20 16.61 0.57
N SER A 247 -18.48 16.27 0.56
CA SER A 247 -18.92 14.92 0.18
C SER A 247 -19.42 14.89 -1.25
N TYR A 248 -20.12 15.93 -1.72
CA TYR A 248 -20.67 15.91 -3.07
C TYR A 248 -19.68 16.44 -4.12
N ILE A 249 -19.26 17.70 -4.01
CA ILE A 249 -18.38 18.32 -5.02
C ILE A 249 -17.03 17.61 -5.10
N PHE A 250 -16.41 17.31 -3.97
CA PHE A 250 -15.13 16.60 -3.91
C PHE A 250 -15.18 15.27 -4.66
N ILE A 251 -16.04 14.34 -4.22
CA ILE A 251 -16.09 12.98 -4.74
C ILE A 251 -16.49 12.97 -6.22
N VAL A 252 -17.51 13.74 -6.60
CA VAL A 252 -18.01 13.77 -7.98
C VAL A 252 -16.92 14.25 -8.95
N LEU A 253 -16.17 15.30 -8.60
CA LEU A 253 -15.15 15.82 -9.51
C LEU A 253 -13.90 14.90 -9.56
N TYR A 254 -13.50 14.27 -8.46
CA TYR A 254 -12.43 13.26 -8.49
C TYR A 254 -12.77 12.10 -9.42
N ILE A 255 -14.00 11.58 -9.32
CA ILE A 255 -14.47 10.50 -10.19
C ILE A 255 -14.51 10.97 -11.65
N ALA A 256 -14.95 12.20 -11.92
CA ALA A 256 -15.01 12.74 -13.27
C ALA A 256 -13.60 12.83 -13.92
N ILE A 257 -12.60 13.35 -13.20
CA ILE A 257 -11.22 13.45 -13.68
C ILE A 257 -10.65 12.05 -13.96
N LEU A 258 -10.84 11.11 -13.02
CA LEU A 258 -10.38 9.73 -13.18
C LEU A 258 -11.06 9.03 -14.36
N LEU A 259 -12.37 9.19 -14.51
CA LEU A 259 -13.12 8.58 -15.60
C LEU A 259 -12.69 9.14 -16.96
N HIS A 260 -12.47 10.46 -17.05
CA HIS A 260 -11.99 11.09 -18.28
C HIS A 260 -10.63 10.48 -18.71
N ARG A 261 -9.66 10.42 -17.79
CA ARG A 261 -8.35 9.83 -18.07
C ARG A 261 -8.42 8.32 -18.35
N TYR A 262 -9.31 7.61 -17.66
CA TYR A 262 -9.55 6.19 -17.91
C TYR A 262 -10.04 5.95 -19.34
N THR A 263 -11.02 6.74 -19.81
CA THR A 263 -11.54 6.60 -21.18
C THR A 263 -10.48 6.89 -22.24
N GLN A 264 -9.62 7.87 -22.00
CA GLN A 264 -8.49 8.18 -22.86
C GLN A 264 -7.51 7.00 -22.94
N VAL A 265 -7.02 6.53 -21.80
CA VAL A 265 -6.05 5.41 -21.73
C VAL A 265 -6.63 4.13 -22.33
N ARG A 266 -7.91 3.87 -22.10
CA ARG A 266 -8.60 2.71 -22.70
C ARG A 266 -8.62 2.80 -24.23
N SER A 267 -8.83 3.98 -24.80
CA SER A 267 -8.80 4.19 -26.26
C SER A 267 -7.40 3.99 -26.82
N GLU A 268 -6.36 4.53 -26.17
CA GLU A 268 -4.96 4.40 -26.60
C GLU A 268 -4.46 2.95 -26.51
N ILE A 269 -4.71 2.26 -25.38
CA ILE A 269 -4.24 0.89 -25.17
C ILE A 269 -5.00 -0.12 -26.05
N SER A 270 -6.25 0.15 -26.42
CA SER A 270 -6.98 -0.72 -27.37
C SER A 270 -6.37 -0.77 -28.78
N THR A 271 -5.54 0.22 -29.14
CA THR A 271 -4.85 0.28 -30.43
C THR A 271 -3.48 -0.40 -30.43
N VAL A 272 -2.89 -0.65 -29.25
CA VAL A 272 -1.60 -1.33 -29.12
C VAL A 272 -1.85 -2.84 -28.96
N PRO A 273 -1.38 -3.70 -29.89
CA PRO A 273 -1.56 -5.14 -29.75
C PRO A 273 -0.91 -5.61 -28.44
N VAL A 274 -1.66 -6.36 -27.63
CA VAL A 274 -1.25 -6.83 -26.29
C VAL A 274 0.16 -7.42 -26.34
N GLN A 275 1.13 -6.65 -25.83
CA GLN A 275 2.51 -7.12 -25.66
C GLN A 275 2.50 -8.21 -24.58
N MET A 276 2.56 -9.45 -25.02
CA MET A 276 2.76 -10.70 -24.26
C MET A 276 1.90 -10.86 -22.99
N LYS A 277 0.94 -11.79 -23.05
CA LYS A 277 0.21 -12.21 -21.85
C LYS A 277 1.20 -12.79 -20.83
N ILE A 278 0.96 -12.60 -19.53
CA ILE A 278 1.68 -13.28 -18.42
C ILE A 278 1.89 -14.77 -18.68
N GLY A 279 0.89 -15.43 -19.27
CA GLY A 279 0.97 -16.83 -19.64
C GLY A 279 2.15 -17.12 -20.57
N ASP A 280 2.45 -16.23 -21.51
CA ASP A 280 3.56 -16.38 -22.46
C ASP A 280 4.92 -16.19 -21.77
N VAL A 281 5.05 -15.20 -20.87
CA VAL A 281 6.29 -14.95 -20.12
C VAL A 281 6.59 -16.10 -19.16
N LEU A 282 5.56 -16.59 -18.45
CA LEU A 282 5.71 -17.69 -17.51
C LEU A 282 5.98 -19.02 -18.23
N GLN A 283 5.37 -19.24 -19.39
CA GLN A 283 5.68 -20.38 -20.26
C GLN A 283 7.12 -20.33 -20.76
N ASN A 284 7.60 -19.17 -21.20
CA ASN A 284 8.99 -19.01 -21.65
C ASN A 284 9.96 -19.26 -20.49
N TRP A 285 9.70 -18.71 -19.30
CA TRP A 285 10.52 -18.96 -18.11
C TRP A 285 10.55 -20.45 -17.72
N ILE A 286 9.40 -21.15 -17.74
CA ILE A 286 9.37 -22.60 -17.48
C ILE A 286 10.20 -23.36 -18.52
N VAL A 287 10.13 -22.98 -19.80
CA VAL A 287 10.92 -23.61 -20.86
C VAL A 287 12.42 -23.35 -20.64
N ASP A 288 12.82 -22.15 -20.23
CA ASP A 288 14.22 -21.81 -19.96
C ASP A 288 14.78 -22.53 -18.73
N VAL A 289 13.99 -22.66 -17.66
CA VAL A 289 14.36 -23.45 -16.48
C VAL A 289 14.51 -24.93 -16.84
N VAL A 290 13.58 -25.50 -17.61
CA VAL A 290 13.66 -26.88 -18.07
C VAL A 290 14.85 -27.08 -19.02
N ALA A 291 15.17 -26.09 -19.86
CA ALA A 291 16.32 -26.12 -20.76
C ALA A 291 17.66 -26.14 -20.01
N THR A 292 17.72 -25.49 -18.85
CA THR A 292 18.90 -25.51 -17.97
C THR A 292 19.18 -26.92 -17.43
N PHE A 293 18.16 -27.77 -17.28
CA PHE A 293 18.29 -29.16 -16.85
C PHE A 293 18.42 -30.16 -18.02
N SER A 294 17.66 -29.97 -19.11
CA SER A 294 17.73 -30.86 -20.27
C SER A 294 17.12 -30.26 -21.55
N ILE A 295 17.88 -30.26 -22.63
CA ILE A 295 17.48 -29.69 -23.94
C ILE A 295 16.33 -30.50 -24.58
N THR A 296 16.34 -31.82 -24.45
CA THR A 296 15.32 -32.71 -25.02
C THR A 296 13.95 -32.54 -24.37
N LEU A 297 13.91 -32.31 -23.06
CA LEU A 297 12.67 -32.06 -22.32
C LEU A 297 12.14 -30.64 -22.60
N ALA A 298 13.02 -29.65 -22.73
CA ALA A 298 12.66 -28.29 -23.09
C ALA A 298 11.99 -28.21 -24.47
N ASN A 299 12.52 -28.92 -25.47
CA ASN A 299 11.92 -28.97 -26.80
C ASN A 299 10.52 -29.62 -26.80
N ARG A 300 10.31 -30.67 -26.00
CA ARG A 300 8.98 -31.28 -25.84
C ARG A 300 7.99 -30.34 -25.16
N THR A 301 8.43 -29.65 -24.11
CA THR A 301 7.62 -28.70 -23.36
C THR A 301 7.25 -27.49 -24.21
N ARG A 302 8.20 -26.96 -25.00
CA ARG A 302 7.98 -25.87 -25.96
C ARG A 302 6.96 -26.25 -27.04
N ASN A 303 7.08 -27.43 -27.62
CA ASN A 303 6.12 -27.92 -28.63
C ASN A 303 4.72 -28.13 -28.03
N SER A 304 4.62 -28.62 -26.79
CA SER A 304 3.35 -28.77 -26.07
C SER A 304 2.66 -27.42 -25.82
N PHE A 305 3.41 -26.41 -25.37
CA PHE A 305 2.88 -25.07 -25.14
C PHE A 305 2.44 -24.38 -26.44
N ASN A 306 3.25 -24.46 -27.50
CA ASN A 306 2.88 -23.92 -28.81
C ASN A 306 1.60 -24.57 -29.35
N ARG A 307 1.45 -25.90 -29.22
CA ARG A 307 0.23 -26.60 -29.64
C ARG A 307 -1.01 -26.13 -28.87
N ARG A 308 -0.91 -25.99 -27.55
CA ARG A 308 -2.03 -25.45 -26.72
C ARG A 308 -2.39 -24.01 -27.08
N LYS A 309 -1.40 -23.15 -27.33
CA LYS A 309 -1.60 -21.75 -27.72
C LYS A 309 -2.37 -21.63 -29.04
N MET A 310 -2.07 -22.51 -30.01
CA MET A 310 -2.74 -22.51 -31.31
C MET A 310 -4.18 -23.07 -31.24
N ILE A 311 -4.42 -24.11 -30.43
CA ILE A 311 -5.78 -24.62 -30.18
C ILE A 311 -6.68 -23.53 -29.56
N ASN A 312 -6.16 -22.81 -28.56
CA ASN A 312 -6.92 -21.72 -27.93
C ASN A 312 -7.23 -20.58 -28.91
N LYS A 313 -6.28 -20.19 -29.77
CA LYS A 313 -6.52 -19.19 -30.83
C LYS A 313 -7.59 -19.65 -31.83
N PHE A 314 -7.57 -20.93 -32.21
CA PHE A 314 -8.58 -21.50 -33.10
C PHE A 314 -9.98 -21.44 -32.48
N GLN A 315 -10.10 -21.77 -31.19
CA GLN A 315 -11.36 -21.61 -30.45
C GLN A 315 -11.80 -20.14 -30.34
N ASP A 316 -10.89 -19.21 -30.07
CA ASP A 316 -11.20 -17.77 -29.99
C ASP A 316 -11.75 -17.21 -31.32
N VAL A 317 -11.16 -17.59 -32.46
CA VAL A 317 -11.63 -17.20 -33.80
C VAL A 317 -13.02 -17.77 -34.08
N ARG A 318 -13.26 -19.04 -33.74
CA ARG A 318 -14.57 -19.68 -33.89
C ARG A 318 -15.63 -18.99 -33.03
N LEU A 319 -15.30 -18.59 -31.80
CA LEU A 319 -16.18 -17.87 -30.88
C LEU A 319 -16.50 -16.44 -31.38
N LEU A 320 -15.53 -15.76 -31.99
CA LEU A 320 -15.73 -14.45 -32.62
C LEU A 320 -16.68 -14.54 -33.81
N LEU A 321 -16.50 -15.52 -34.69
CA LEU A 321 -17.39 -15.73 -35.84
C LEU A 321 -18.83 -16.07 -35.40
N LEU A 322 -18.99 -16.87 -34.34
CA LEU A 322 -20.30 -17.12 -33.73
C LEU A 322 -20.94 -15.83 -33.17
N ARG A 323 -20.15 -14.95 -32.53
CA ARG A 323 -20.64 -13.65 -32.05
C ARG A 323 -21.03 -12.69 -33.17
N CYS A 324 -20.38 -12.78 -34.33
CA CYS A 324 -20.70 -11.99 -35.52
C CYS A 324 -21.96 -12.50 -36.25
N GLY A 325 -22.61 -13.57 -35.78
CA GLY A 325 -23.88 -14.06 -36.30
C GLY A 325 -23.77 -15.14 -37.38
N PHE A 326 -22.57 -15.69 -37.63
CA PHE A 326 -22.38 -16.81 -38.55
C PHE A 326 -22.89 -18.12 -37.92
N THR A 327 -23.51 -18.98 -38.74
CA THR A 327 -23.94 -20.32 -38.32
C THR A 327 -22.75 -21.29 -38.26
N GLU A 328 -22.82 -22.35 -37.43
CA GLU A 328 -21.71 -23.33 -37.31
C GLU A 328 -21.32 -23.97 -38.67
N LEU A 329 -22.29 -24.09 -39.57
CA LEU A 329 -22.09 -24.68 -40.89
C LEU A 329 -21.34 -23.71 -41.82
N GLU A 330 -21.61 -22.41 -41.74
CA GLU A 330 -20.87 -21.38 -42.47
C GLU A 330 -19.43 -21.22 -41.94
N ILE A 331 -19.25 -21.31 -40.63
CA ILE A 331 -17.93 -21.21 -40.00
C ILE A 331 -17.06 -22.41 -40.40
N SER A 332 -17.62 -23.62 -40.38
CA SER A 332 -16.90 -24.82 -40.80
C SER A 332 -16.58 -24.82 -42.30
N MET A 333 -17.50 -24.34 -43.16
CA MET A 333 -17.21 -24.16 -44.59
C MET A 333 -16.16 -23.08 -44.86
N PHE A 334 -16.18 -21.98 -44.11
CA PHE A 334 -15.20 -20.91 -44.22
C PHE A 334 -13.81 -21.39 -43.81
N LEU A 335 -13.70 -22.08 -42.67
CA LEU A 335 -12.42 -22.64 -42.20
C LEU A 335 -11.91 -23.75 -43.12
N ALA A 336 -12.80 -24.59 -43.68
CA ALA A 336 -12.44 -25.60 -44.66
C ALA A 336 -11.91 -25.01 -45.98
N LYS A 337 -12.44 -23.85 -46.40
CA LYS A 337 -11.97 -23.13 -47.60
C LYS A 337 -10.52 -22.65 -47.48
N TYR A 338 -10.06 -22.38 -46.26
CA TYR A 338 -8.67 -22.02 -45.95
C TYR A 338 -7.83 -23.19 -45.43
N GLU A 339 -8.34 -24.43 -45.54
CA GLU A 339 -7.69 -25.67 -45.08
C GLU A 339 -7.32 -25.70 -43.58
N ILE A 340 -8.06 -24.95 -42.76
CA ILE A 340 -7.84 -24.86 -41.32
C ILE A 340 -8.69 -25.93 -40.63
N SER A 341 -8.05 -26.93 -40.06
CA SER A 341 -8.70 -27.99 -39.27
C SER A 341 -8.20 -28.03 -37.83
N GLU A 342 -9.01 -28.57 -36.91
CA GLU A 342 -8.69 -28.68 -35.48
C GLU A 342 -7.41 -29.53 -35.22
N ASP A 343 -7.06 -30.41 -36.17
CA ASP A 343 -5.90 -31.30 -36.12
C ASP A 343 -4.66 -30.78 -36.87
N ARG A 344 -4.80 -29.81 -37.78
CA ARG A 344 -3.68 -29.18 -38.49
C ARG A 344 -3.19 -27.99 -37.69
N VAL A 345 -1.88 -27.93 -37.44
CA VAL A 345 -1.26 -26.76 -36.79
C VAL A 345 -1.45 -25.57 -37.72
N MET A 346 -2.38 -24.67 -37.38
CA MET A 346 -2.53 -23.36 -38.02
C MET A 346 -1.16 -22.71 -38.17
N THR A 347 -0.79 -22.32 -39.39
CA THR A 347 0.46 -21.58 -39.66
C THR A 347 0.20 -20.07 -39.50
N GLU A 348 1.21 -19.25 -39.20
CA GLU A 348 1.01 -17.78 -39.11
C GLU A 348 0.47 -17.17 -40.41
N GLU A 349 0.77 -17.79 -41.56
CA GLU A 349 0.22 -17.43 -42.88
C GLU A 349 -1.29 -17.67 -42.98
N ASP A 350 -1.81 -18.74 -42.37
CA ASP A 350 -3.25 -19.05 -42.41
C ASP A 350 -4.06 -18.06 -41.56
N LEU A 351 -3.47 -17.58 -40.47
CA LEU A 351 -4.09 -16.57 -39.61
C LEU A 351 -4.18 -15.20 -40.31
N HIS A 352 -3.18 -14.85 -41.12
CA HIS A 352 -3.20 -13.61 -41.91
C HIS A 352 -4.22 -13.67 -43.05
N ASN A 353 -4.50 -14.85 -43.59
CA ASN A 353 -5.50 -15.04 -44.66
C ASN A 353 -6.96 -15.02 -44.15
N VAL A 354 -7.16 -15.16 -42.84
CA VAL A 354 -8.48 -15.24 -42.17
C VAL A 354 -8.91 -13.95 -41.46
N MET A 355 -7.95 -13.16 -40.94
CA MET A 355 -8.21 -11.78 -40.46
C MET A 355 -8.38 -10.83 -41.63
#